data_AF-A0AAE7J918-F1
#
_entry.id   AF-A0AAE7J918-F1
#
_cell.length_a   1.000
_cell.length_b   1.000
_cell.length_c   1.000
_cell.angle_alpha   90.00
_cell.angle_beta   90.00
_cell.angle_gamma   90.00
#
_symmetry.space_group_name_H-M   'P 1'
#
loop_
_entity.id
_entity.type
_entity.pdbx_description
1 polymer ?
#
loop_
_entity_poly.entity_id
_entity_poly.type
_entity_poly.pdbx_seq_one_letter_code
_entity_poly.pdbx_strand_id
1 'polypeptide(L)'
;MVFLPSTSDFPPDPEPMKREDLNSTYRELRSCYTSSLRSRGQHKSLANKARSEAAQLRVRLLALAKREASVRTDVYEMLEIVTAIAGDLEDAGDDLVNQFGRYKLGRKTYQGGSFIGGLVQAVIRFINRWTHTKDKVVELDKKRQAFIEKSQELPPLSLGGNGHQGPVEIDAQQLDLQVNEKEDTTAEGGQRGTDR
;
A
#
# COMPACT_ATOMS: atom_id res chain seq x y z
N MET A 1 23.87 29.50 -23.11
CA MET A 1 25.11 28.76 -22.80
C MET A 1 26.28 29.70 -23.02
N VAL A 2 27.06 30.02 -21.99
CA VAL A 2 28.32 30.75 -22.17
C VAL A 2 29.37 29.70 -22.52
N PHE A 3 29.83 29.73 -23.77
CA PHE A 3 30.89 28.86 -24.27
C PHE A 3 32.20 29.32 -23.64
N LEU A 4 32.73 28.55 -22.68
CA LEU A 4 34.04 28.83 -22.10
C LEU A 4 35.10 28.19 -23.01
N PRO A 5 36.13 28.94 -23.44
CA PRO A 5 37.18 28.43 -24.32
C PRO A 5 37.98 27.30 -23.64
N SER A 6 38.56 26.42 -24.45
CA SER A 6 39.40 25.32 -23.99
C SER A 6 40.63 25.88 -23.25
N THR A 7 41.08 25.23 -22.17
CA THR A 7 42.27 25.66 -21.41
C THR A 7 43.56 25.62 -22.23
N SER A 8 43.53 24.98 -23.41
CA SER A 8 44.61 24.93 -24.39
C SER A 8 44.70 26.16 -25.30
N ASP A 9 43.67 27.02 -25.34
CA ASP A 9 43.61 28.23 -26.18
C ASP A 9 44.10 29.49 -25.43
N PHE A 10 44.62 29.34 -24.21
CA PHE A 10 45.25 30.46 -23.52
C PHE A 10 46.61 30.75 -24.19
N PRO A 11 46.80 31.95 -24.77
CA PRO A 11 48.05 32.28 -25.42
C PRO A 11 49.21 32.21 -24.41
N PRO A 12 50.37 31.66 -24.81
CA PRO A 12 51.54 31.50 -23.93
C PRO A 12 52.15 32.83 -23.49
N ASP A 13 51.75 33.94 -24.12
CA ASP A 13 52.22 35.29 -23.81
C ASP A 13 51.02 36.25 -23.72
N PRO A 14 50.75 36.87 -22.57
CA PRO A 14 49.67 37.84 -22.44
C PRO A 14 50.04 39.11 -23.22
N GLU A 15 49.25 39.44 -24.24
CA GLU A 15 49.27 40.75 -24.87
C GLU A 15 49.14 41.82 -23.75
N PRO A 16 49.98 42.88 -23.72
CA PRO A 16 50.05 43.78 -22.58
C PRO A 16 48.77 44.61 -22.46
N MET A 17 47.76 44.05 -21.79
CA MET A 17 46.56 44.76 -21.38
C MET A 17 46.95 45.81 -20.34
N LYS A 18 46.32 46.98 -20.41
CA LYS A 18 46.47 48.01 -19.37
C LYS A 18 46.00 47.41 -18.05
N ARG A 19 46.74 47.72 -16.98
CA ARG A 19 46.55 47.12 -15.65
C ARG A 19 45.13 47.34 -15.10
N GLU A 20 44.54 48.47 -15.45
CA GLU A 20 43.19 48.87 -15.08
C GLU A 20 42.14 47.98 -15.74
N ASP A 21 42.29 47.72 -17.04
CA ASP A 21 41.40 46.86 -17.81
C ASP A 21 41.48 45.41 -17.30
N LEU A 22 42.70 44.91 -17.03
CA LEU A 22 42.91 43.57 -16.50
C LEU A 22 42.26 43.38 -15.12
N ASN A 23 42.38 44.39 -14.25
CA ASN A 23 41.74 44.37 -12.93
C ASN A 23 40.22 44.41 -13.03
N SER A 24 39.66 45.14 -13.99
CA SER A 24 38.22 45.21 -14.21
C SER A 24 37.65 43.86 -14.67
N THR A 25 38.25 43.27 -15.70
CA THR A 25 37.83 41.97 -16.24
C THR A 25 37.99 40.86 -15.21
N TYR A 26 39.08 40.84 -14.44
CA TYR A 26 39.27 39.86 -13.36
C TYR A 26 38.19 39.98 -12.27
N ARG A 27 37.83 41.21 -11.86
CA ARG A 27 36.77 41.44 -10.86
C ARG A 27 35.41 41.00 -11.37
N GLU A 28 35.09 41.28 -12.63
CA GLU A 28 33.86 40.82 -13.26
C GLU A 28 33.80 39.29 -13.31
N LEU A 29 34.85 38.63 -13.83
CA LEU A 29 34.91 37.17 -13.90
C LEU A 29 34.78 36.53 -12.52
N ARG A 30 35.45 37.09 -11.50
CA ARG A 30 35.36 36.64 -10.11
C ARG A 30 33.94 36.81 -9.56
N SER A 31 33.26 37.91 -9.87
CA SER A 31 31.87 38.15 -9.47
C SER A 31 30.90 37.17 -10.14
N CYS A 32 31.07 36.90 -11.44
CA CYS A 32 30.26 35.92 -12.17
C CYS A 32 30.47 34.50 -11.65
N TYR A 33 31.73 34.11 -11.39
CA TYR A 33 32.06 32.80 -10.85
C TYR A 33 31.47 32.58 -9.45
N THR A 34 31.64 33.55 -8.56
CA THR A 34 31.08 33.46 -7.19
C THR A 34 29.55 33.42 -7.19
N SER A 35 28.89 34.21 -8.06
CA SER A 35 27.44 34.16 -8.26
C SER A 35 26.97 32.80 -8.78
N SER A 36 27.67 32.23 -9.77
CA SER A 36 27.38 30.91 -10.33
C SER A 36 27.51 29.78 -9.30
N LEU A 37 28.57 29.80 -8.48
CA LEU A 37 28.74 28.84 -7.39
C LEU A 37 27.61 28.95 -6.35
N ARG A 38 27.19 30.17 -5.99
CA ARG A 38 26.08 30.38 -5.06
C ARG A 38 24.77 29.83 -5.63
N SER A 39 24.47 30.14 -6.90
CA SER A 39 23.27 29.63 -7.59
C SER A 39 23.27 28.10 -7.65
N ARG A 40 24.41 27.48 -8.04
CA ARG A 40 24.56 26.03 -8.06
C ARG A 40 24.35 25.41 -6.68
N GLY A 41 24.86 26.04 -5.62
CA GLY A 41 24.63 25.63 -4.24
C GLY A 41 23.15 25.66 -3.84
N GLN A 42 22.45 26.72 -4.20
CA GLN A 42 21.00 26.86 -3.95
C GLN A 42 20.20 25.81 -4.72
N HIS A 43 20.49 25.59 -6.01
CA HIS A 43 19.81 24.55 -6.80
C HIS A 43 20.08 23.15 -6.23
N LYS A 44 21.31 22.86 -5.79
CA LYS A 44 21.64 21.58 -5.14
C LYS A 44 20.88 21.41 -3.82
N SER A 45 20.82 22.46 -3.01
CA SER A 45 20.07 22.45 -1.74
C SER A 45 18.57 22.21 -1.97
N LEU A 46 17.95 22.93 -2.91
CA LEU A 46 16.56 22.75 -3.29
C LEU A 46 16.28 21.35 -3.85
N ALA A 47 17.16 20.83 -4.71
CA ALA A 47 17.05 19.48 -5.25
C ALA A 47 17.15 18.42 -4.15
N ASN A 48 18.05 18.60 -3.17
CA ASN A 48 18.16 17.71 -2.02
C ASN A 48 16.90 17.75 -1.15
N LYS A 49 16.37 18.95 -0.87
CA LYS A 49 15.11 19.12 -0.12
C LYS A 49 13.93 18.45 -0.83
N ALA A 50 13.79 18.66 -2.14
CA ALA A 50 12.75 18.02 -2.94
C ALA A 50 12.90 16.49 -2.93
N ARG A 51 14.13 15.95 -2.98
CA ARG A 51 14.38 14.51 -2.86
C ARG A 51 13.99 13.97 -1.48
N SER A 52 14.30 14.67 -0.39
CA SER A 52 13.91 14.24 0.95
C SER A 52 12.39 14.26 1.14
N GLU A 53 11.71 15.30 0.62
CA GLU A 53 10.24 15.38 0.66
C GLU A 53 9.60 14.27 -0.19
N ALA A 54 10.14 14.00 -1.38
CA ALA A 54 9.69 12.91 -2.23
C ALA A 54 9.91 11.53 -1.58
N ALA A 55 11.02 11.34 -0.86
CA ALA A 55 11.27 10.10 -0.11
C ALA A 55 10.25 9.91 1.02
N GLN A 56 9.98 10.96 1.80
CA GLN A 56 8.95 10.93 2.84
C GLN A 56 7.55 10.65 2.26
N LEU A 57 7.21 11.27 1.13
CA LEU A 57 5.95 11.02 0.44
C LEU A 57 5.84 9.57 -0.02
N ARG A 58 6.90 8.99 -0.59
CA ARG A 58 6.91 7.58 -1.01
C ARG A 58 6.65 6.63 0.17
N VAL A 59 7.29 6.87 1.31
CA VAL A 59 7.07 6.06 2.52
C VAL A 59 5.60 6.16 2.96
N ARG A 60 5.03 7.36 2.98
CA ARG A 60 3.61 7.58 3.32
C ARG A 60 2.67 6.87 2.35
N LEU A 61 2.93 6.94 1.05
CA LEU A 61 2.13 6.27 0.02
C LEU A 61 2.21 4.75 0.13
N LEU A 62 3.39 4.19 0.38
CA LEU A 62 3.55 2.75 0.60
C LEU A 62 2.83 2.29 1.88
N ALA A 63 2.89 3.08 2.96
CA ALA A 63 2.14 2.78 4.17
C ALA A 63 0.62 2.82 3.93
N LEU A 64 0.13 3.80 3.17
CA LEU A 64 -1.28 3.87 2.76
C LEU A 64 -1.69 2.69 1.88
N ALA A 65 -0.88 2.30 0.90
CA ALA A 65 -1.16 1.16 0.03
C ALA A 65 -1.23 -0.16 0.82
N LYS A 66 -0.31 -0.37 1.78
CA LYS A 66 -0.35 -1.53 2.69
C LYS A 66 -1.63 -1.53 3.55
N ARG A 67 -2.03 -0.37 4.06
CA ARG A 67 -3.28 -0.20 4.81
C ARG A 67 -4.49 -0.55 3.94
N GLU A 68 -4.55 -0.02 2.72
CA GLU A 68 -5.64 -0.31 1.78
C GLU A 68 -5.71 -1.80 1.44
N ALA A 69 -4.56 -2.44 1.19
CA ALA A 69 -4.51 -3.87 0.95
C ALA A 69 -5.09 -4.67 2.14
N SER A 70 -4.71 -4.33 3.38
CA SER A 70 -5.26 -4.98 4.58
C SER A 70 -6.76 -4.73 4.75
N VAL A 71 -7.25 -3.51 4.47
CA VAL A 71 -8.70 -3.24 4.56
C VAL A 71 -9.46 -4.05 3.51
N ARG A 72 -8.93 -4.16 2.28
CA ARG A 72 -9.54 -4.97 1.23
C ARG A 72 -9.59 -6.46 1.60
N THR A 73 -8.52 -7.01 2.20
CA THR A 73 -8.52 -8.41 2.65
C THR A 73 -9.60 -8.65 3.70
N ASP A 74 -9.68 -7.78 4.72
CA ASP A 74 -10.67 -7.91 5.80
C ASP A 74 -12.12 -7.88 5.24
N VAL A 75 -12.37 -7.02 4.24
CA VAL A 75 -13.68 -6.93 3.56
C VAL A 75 -13.99 -8.18 2.73
N TYR A 76 -13.02 -8.73 2.00
CA TYR A 76 -13.24 -9.95 1.23
C TYR A 76 -13.50 -11.16 2.12
N GLU A 77 -12.82 -11.28 3.26
CA GLU A 77 -13.11 -12.34 4.23
C GLU A 77 -14.54 -12.24 4.78
N MET A 78 -15.01 -11.03 5.10
CA MET A 78 -16.40 -10.83 5.52
C MET A 78 -17.38 -11.20 4.40
N LEU A 79 -17.07 -10.84 3.14
CA LEU A 79 -17.89 -11.19 1.97
C LEU A 79 -17.97 -12.70 1.76
N GLU A 80 -16.87 -13.42 1.93
CA GLU A 80 -16.83 -14.89 1.84
C GLU A 80 -17.80 -15.53 2.84
N ILE A 81 -17.79 -15.08 4.10
CA ILE A 81 -18.70 -15.58 5.14
C ILE A 81 -20.16 -15.28 4.76
N VAL A 82 -20.46 -14.06 4.31
CA VAL A 82 -21.82 -13.67 3.87
C VAL A 82 -22.29 -14.54 2.70
N THR A 83 -21.42 -14.79 1.73
CA THR A 83 -21.75 -15.59 0.54
C THR A 83 -22.00 -17.05 0.93
N ALA A 84 -21.21 -17.61 1.84
CA ALA A 84 -21.43 -18.95 2.37
C ALA A 84 -22.76 -19.07 3.15
N ILE A 85 -23.10 -18.06 3.95
CA ILE A 85 -24.39 -17.97 4.66
C ILE A 85 -25.56 -17.95 3.66
N ALA A 86 -25.46 -17.11 2.62
CA ALA A 86 -26.49 -16.98 1.60
C ALA A 86 -26.71 -18.30 0.86
N GLY A 87 -25.63 -18.98 0.43
CA GLY A 87 -25.73 -20.28 -0.24
C GLY A 87 -26.33 -21.37 0.66
N ASP A 88 -25.94 -21.42 1.94
CA ASP A 88 -26.52 -22.39 2.88
C ASP A 88 -28.03 -22.21 3.08
N LEU A 89 -28.49 -20.95 3.08
CA LEU A 89 -29.90 -20.59 3.20
C LEU A 89 -30.68 -20.86 1.91
N GLU A 90 -30.08 -20.56 0.76
CA GLU A 90 -30.65 -20.81 -0.56
C GLU A 90 -30.91 -22.31 -0.76
N ASP A 91 -29.90 -23.15 -0.55
CA ASP A 91 -30.03 -24.60 -0.65
C ASP A 91 -31.10 -25.18 0.29
N ALA A 92 -31.15 -24.67 1.52
CA ALA A 92 -32.12 -25.12 2.52
C ALA A 92 -33.55 -24.68 2.15
N GLY A 93 -33.67 -23.46 1.60
CA GLY A 93 -34.92 -22.93 1.07
C GLY A 93 -35.42 -23.73 -0.13
N ASP A 94 -34.54 -24.07 -1.06
CA ASP A 94 -34.86 -24.84 -2.26
C ASP A 94 -35.33 -26.26 -1.92
N ASP A 95 -34.67 -26.97 -0.99
CA ASP A 95 -35.14 -28.29 -0.53
C ASP A 95 -36.54 -28.17 0.10
N LEU A 96 -36.75 -27.15 0.95
CA LEU A 96 -38.04 -26.92 1.60
C LEU A 96 -39.16 -26.62 0.60
N VAL A 97 -38.92 -25.72 -0.36
CA VAL A 97 -39.88 -25.35 -1.41
C VAL A 97 -40.21 -26.55 -2.29
N ASN A 98 -39.20 -27.34 -2.66
CA ASN A 98 -39.38 -28.52 -3.51
C ASN A 98 -40.21 -29.61 -2.79
N GLN A 99 -39.89 -29.93 -1.53
CA GLN A 99 -40.70 -30.89 -0.76
C GLN A 99 -42.13 -30.38 -0.49
N PHE A 100 -42.30 -29.08 -0.28
CA PHE A 100 -43.62 -28.48 -0.12
C PHE A 100 -44.45 -28.56 -1.42
N GLY A 101 -43.81 -28.34 -2.57
CA GLY A 101 -44.43 -28.55 -3.89
C GLY A 101 -44.88 -29.99 -4.08
N ARG A 102 -44.02 -30.96 -3.77
CA ARG A 102 -44.33 -32.40 -3.80
C ARG A 102 -45.48 -32.77 -2.86
N TYR A 103 -45.49 -32.22 -1.65
CA TYR A 103 -46.59 -32.40 -0.71
C TYR A 103 -47.92 -31.85 -1.26
N LYS A 104 -47.93 -30.64 -1.82
CA LYS A 104 -49.14 -30.06 -2.42
C LYS A 104 -49.68 -30.87 -3.60
N LEU A 105 -48.81 -31.41 -4.45
CA LEU A 105 -49.17 -32.30 -5.55
C LEU A 105 -49.71 -33.64 -5.03
N GLY A 106 -49.00 -34.25 -4.09
CA GLY A 106 -49.35 -35.53 -3.47
C GLY A 106 -50.61 -35.50 -2.59
N ARG A 107 -51.05 -34.33 -2.13
CA ARG A 107 -52.34 -34.16 -1.42
C ARG A 107 -53.55 -34.32 -2.34
N LYS A 108 -53.37 -34.16 -3.66
CA LYS A 108 -54.42 -34.38 -4.67
C LYS A 108 -54.55 -35.84 -5.09
N THR A 109 -53.55 -36.67 -4.78
CA THR A 109 -53.54 -38.12 -5.02
C THR A 109 -53.59 -38.88 -3.67
N TYR A 110 -54.06 -40.12 -3.65
CA TYR A 110 -54.21 -40.92 -2.41
C TYR A 110 -52.87 -41.29 -1.72
N GLN A 111 -51.74 -40.77 -2.21
CA GLN A 111 -50.38 -41.01 -1.71
C GLN A 111 -49.88 -39.94 -0.72
N GLY A 112 -50.73 -39.00 -0.29
CA GLY A 112 -50.36 -37.83 0.52
C GLY A 112 -49.57 -38.08 1.81
N GLY A 113 -49.62 -39.29 2.39
CA GLY A 113 -48.87 -39.66 3.59
C GLY A 113 -47.36 -39.79 3.39
N SER A 114 -46.90 -40.24 2.22
CA SER A 114 -45.47 -40.42 1.93
C SER A 114 -44.74 -39.07 1.81
N PHE A 115 -45.41 -38.06 1.27
CA PHE A 115 -44.84 -36.73 1.03
C PHE A 115 -44.73 -35.87 2.29
N ILE A 116 -45.52 -36.16 3.34
CA ILE A 116 -45.41 -35.49 4.65
C ILE A 116 -44.07 -35.81 5.31
N GLY A 117 -43.60 -37.06 5.22
CA GLY A 117 -42.31 -37.46 5.77
C GLY A 117 -41.14 -36.69 5.15
N GLY A 118 -41.15 -36.53 3.81
CA GLY A 118 -40.15 -35.75 3.10
C GLY A 118 -40.17 -34.26 3.49
N LEU A 119 -41.35 -33.66 3.62
CA LEU A 119 -41.49 -32.27 4.06
C LEU A 119 -40.99 -32.06 5.49
N VAL A 120 -41.37 -32.93 6.43
CA VAL A 120 -40.91 -32.85 7.83
C VAL A 120 -39.38 -32.98 7.90
N GLN A 121 -38.80 -33.89 7.10
CA GLN A 121 -37.35 -34.07 7.06
C GLN A 121 -36.64 -32.85 6.47
N ALA A 122 -37.19 -32.20 5.44
CA ALA A 122 -36.65 -30.94 4.91
C ALA A 122 -36.75 -29.79 5.93
N VAL A 123 -37.85 -29.70 6.69
CA VAL A 123 -37.96 -28.72 7.80
C VAL A 123 -36.90 -28.97 8.87
N ILE A 124 -36.68 -30.23 9.28
CA ILE A 124 -35.63 -30.57 10.25
C ILE A 124 -34.24 -30.19 9.72
N ARG A 125 -33.95 -30.50 8.46
CA ARG A 125 -32.68 -30.10 7.81
C ARG A 125 -32.53 -28.59 7.76
N PHE A 126 -33.57 -27.86 7.42
CA PHE A 126 -33.58 -26.40 7.43
C PHE A 126 -33.27 -25.85 8.82
N ILE A 127 -33.92 -26.36 9.87
CA ILE A 127 -33.67 -25.92 11.25
C ILE A 127 -32.22 -26.21 11.67
N ASN A 128 -31.71 -27.40 11.35
CA ASN A 128 -30.33 -27.76 11.67
C ASN A 128 -29.32 -26.88 10.92
N ARG A 129 -29.57 -26.62 9.62
CA ARG A 129 -28.70 -25.77 8.79
C ARG A 129 -28.77 -24.32 9.25
N TRP A 130 -29.96 -23.80 9.54
CA TRP A 130 -30.15 -22.47 10.13
C TRP A 130 -29.42 -22.30 11.46
N THR A 131 -29.44 -23.32 12.32
CA THR A 131 -28.71 -23.31 13.59
C THR A 131 -27.21 -23.17 13.36
N HIS A 132 -26.67 -23.89 12.38
CA HIS A 132 -25.27 -23.75 11.97
C HIS A 132 -24.96 -22.41 11.30
N THR A 133 -25.85 -21.89 10.46
CA THR A 133 -25.73 -20.56 9.83
C THR A 133 -25.70 -19.46 10.88
N LYS A 134 -26.44 -19.59 11.98
CA LYS A 134 -26.43 -18.64 13.10
C LYS A 134 -25.04 -18.52 13.72
N ASP A 135 -24.30 -19.61 13.85
CA ASP A 135 -22.92 -19.57 14.36
C ASP A 135 -22.00 -18.77 13.42
N LYS A 136 -22.15 -18.96 12.10
CA LYS A 136 -21.43 -18.17 11.08
C LYS A 136 -21.80 -16.68 11.12
N VAL A 137 -23.07 -16.34 11.40
CA VAL A 137 -23.50 -14.95 11.58
C VAL A 137 -22.85 -14.32 12.81
N VAL A 138 -22.72 -15.07 13.91
CA VAL A 138 -21.99 -14.59 15.11
C VAL A 138 -20.51 -14.37 14.80
N GLU A 139 -19.89 -15.24 14.00
CA GLU A 139 -18.52 -15.04 13.53
C GLU A 139 -18.38 -13.78 12.66
N LEU A 140 -19.31 -13.57 11.72
CA LEU A 140 -19.35 -12.36 10.90
C LEU A 140 -19.48 -11.10 11.76
N ASP A 141 -20.34 -11.11 12.78
CA ASP A 141 -20.52 -9.96 13.67
C ASP A 141 -19.26 -9.67 14.48
N LYS A 142 -18.56 -10.70 14.96
CA LYS A 142 -17.25 -10.55 15.60
C LYS A 142 -16.22 -9.94 14.66
N LYS A 143 -16.13 -10.42 13.41
CA LYS A 143 -15.21 -9.86 12.40
C LYS A 143 -15.56 -8.42 12.06
N ARG A 144 -16.84 -8.10 11.92
CA ARG A 144 -17.34 -6.74 11.71
C ARG A 144 -16.95 -5.82 12.87
N GLN A 145 -17.12 -6.28 14.11
CA GLN A 145 -16.78 -5.50 15.31
C GLN A 145 -15.27 -5.25 15.39
N ALA A 146 -14.45 -6.29 15.16
CA ALA A 146 -13.00 -6.16 15.10
C ALA A 146 -12.55 -5.20 13.98
N PHE A 147 -13.22 -5.22 12.83
CA PHE A 147 -12.97 -4.28 11.75
C PHE A 147 -13.31 -2.84 12.15
N ILE A 148 -14.44 -2.63 12.83
CA ILE A 148 -14.85 -1.31 13.32
C ILE A 148 -13.85 -0.77 14.34
N GLU A 149 -13.43 -1.58 15.31
CA GLU A 149 -12.42 -1.20 16.32
C GLU A 149 -11.09 -0.84 15.66
N LYS A 150 -10.58 -1.72 14.77
CA LYS A 150 -9.38 -1.45 13.97
C LYS A 150 -9.51 -0.18 13.13
N SER A 151 -10.72 0.14 12.66
CA SER A 151 -10.98 1.36 11.87
C SER A 151 -11.09 2.63 12.72
N GLN A 152 -11.51 2.54 13.99
CA GLN A 152 -11.64 3.65 14.93
C GLN A 152 -10.31 4.05 15.57
N GLU A 153 -9.40 3.09 15.80
CA GLU A 153 -8.04 3.39 16.27
C GLU A 153 -7.19 4.14 15.23
N LEU A 154 -7.65 4.19 13.99
CA LEU A 154 -6.95 4.88 12.92
C LEU A 154 -7.34 6.37 12.95
N PRO A 155 -6.37 7.31 13.07
CA PRO A 155 -6.68 8.72 13.02
C PRO A 155 -7.43 9.05 11.71
N PRO A 156 -8.35 10.04 11.74
CA PRO A 156 -9.04 10.46 10.52
C PRO A 156 -7.99 10.73 9.45
N LEU A 157 -8.28 10.33 8.21
CA LEU A 157 -7.52 10.75 7.05
C LEU A 157 -7.63 12.27 6.97
N SER A 158 -6.73 12.97 7.67
CA SER A 158 -6.52 14.38 7.49
C SER A 158 -5.87 14.50 6.12
N LEU A 159 -6.70 14.57 5.09
CA LEU A 159 -6.33 15.11 3.79
C LEU A 159 -6.16 16.62 3.99
N GLY A 160 -5.21 16.99 4.85
CA GLY A 160 -4.89 18.36 5.24
C GLY A 160 -4.12 19.04 4.13
N GLY A 161 -4.83 19.38 3.06
CA GLY A 161 -4.43 20.49 2.21
C GLY A 161 -4.67 21.79 2.96
N ASN A 162 -3.68 22.23 3.74
CA ASN A 162 -3.31 23.65 3.86
C ASN A 162 -2.06 23.81 4.72
N GLY A 163 -1.19 24.72 4.27
CA GLY A 163 0.18 24.86 4.73
C GLY A 163 0.37 25.22 6.21
N HIS A 164 1.62 25.09 6.63
CA HIS A 164 2.16 25.34 7.98
C HIS A 164 2.00 24.19 8.99
N GLN A 165 2.72 23.10 8.76
CA GLN A 165 3.35 22.37 9.86
C GLN A 165 4.81 22.12 9.50
N GLY A 166 5.70 22.52 10.43
CA GLY A 166 7.14 22.31 10.32
C GLY A 166 7.52 20.83 10.25
N PRO A 167 8.81 20.52 10.10
CA PRO A 167 9.26 19.15 9.90
C PRO A 167 8.86 18.33 11.13
N VAL A 168 8.03 17.32 10.92
CA VAL A 168 7.96 16.18 11.83
C VAL A 168 9.30 15.47 11.65
N GLU A 169 10.21 15.66 12.61
CA GLU A 169 11.42 14.84 12.75
C GLU A 169 10.96 13.40 12.95
N ILE A 170 10.91 12.65 11.86
CA ILE A 170 10.98 11.20 11.92
C ILE A 170 12.48 10.91 12.00
N ASP A 171 12.94 10.51 13.19
CA ASP A 171 14.32 10.14 13.47
C ASP A 171 14.83 9.16 12.39
N ALA A 172 15.77 9.64 11.58
CA ALA A 172 16.44 8.85 10.55
C ALA A 172 17.26 7.69 11.15
N GLN A 173 17.45 7.66 12.47
CA GLN A 173 18.24 6.64 13.16
C GLN A 173 17.54 5.27 13.25
N GLN A 174 16.23 5.18 13.01
CA GLN A 174 15.52 3.89 13.04
C GLN A 174 15.61 3.10 11.72
N LEU A 175 16.03 3.72 10.62
CA LEU A 175 16.09 3.08 9.29
C LEU A 175 17.46 2.48 8.94
N ASP A 176 18.55 2.93 9.56
CA ASP A 176 19.88 2.35 9.30
C ASP A 176 20.09 0.97 9.96
N LEU A 177 19.29 0.60 10.97
CA LEU A 177 19.39 -0.74 11.56
C LEU A 177 18.65 -1.83 10.76
N GLN A 178 17.58 -1.51 10.02
CA GLN A 178 16.80 -2.54 9.30
C GLN A 178 17.27 -2.81 7.88
N VAL A 179 18.07 -1.91 7.28
CA VAL A 179 18.64 -2.15 5.95
C VAL A 179 19.90 -3.03 6.05
N ASN A 180 20.69 -2.90 7.12
CA ASN A 180 21.91 -3.70 7.28
C ASN A 180 21.68 -5.16 7.69
N GLU A 181 20.57 -5.51 8.35
CA GLU A 181 20.30 -6.92 8.73
C GLU A 181 19.88 -7.82 7.55
N LYS A 182 19.56 -7.25 6.38
CA LYS A 182 19.12 -8.04 5.21
C LYS A 182 20.19 -8.30 4.16
N GLU A 183 21.36 -7.70 4.27
CA GLU A 183 22.45 -7.93 3.29
C GLU A 183 23.48 -8.98 3.74
N ASP A 184 23.45 -9.45 4.99
CA ASP A 184 24.53 -10.29 5.56
C ASP A 184 24.22 -11.81 5.70
N THR A 185 23.23 -12.34 4.96
CA THR A 185 22.87 -13.78 5.03
C THR A 185 22.97 -14.52 3.69
N THR A 186 23.85 -14.09 2.77
CA THR A 186 24.10 -14.85 1.54
C THR A 186 25.58 -14.82 1.14
N ALA A 187 26.48 -15.31 1.99
CA ALA A 187 27.87 -15.51 1.57
C ALA A 187 28.67 -16.50 2.44
N GLU A 188 28.25 -17.75 2.64
CA GLU A 188 29.22 -18.84 2.90
C GLU A 188 28.66 -20.19 2.43
N GLY A 189 29.36 -20.83 1.48
CA GLY A 189 29.04 -22.20 1.04
C GLY A 189 29.41 -22.51 -0.41
N GLY A 190 30.70 -22.46 -0.75
CA GLY A 190 31.19 -22.86 -2.08
C GLY A 190 32.60 -23.43 -2.01
N GLN A 191 32.69 -24.74 -1.79
CA GLN A 191 33.94 -25.51 -1.69
C GLN A 191 34.82 -25.35 -2.94
N ARG A 192 36.12 -25.12 -2.72
CA ARG A 192 37.18 -25.32 -3.71
C ARG A 192 37.31 -26.81 -4.02
N GLY A 193 36.93 -27.20 -5.24
CA GLY A 193 37.39 -28.42 -5.87
C GLY A 193 38.61 -28.12 -6.73
N THR A 194 39.79 -28.48 -6.24
CA THR A 194 40.98 -28.69 -7.08
C THR A 194 40.86 -30.07 -7.70
N ASP A 195 40.83 -30.17 -9.03
CA ASP A 195 41.36 -31.33 -9.74
C ASP A 195 41.57 -31.03 -11.23
N ARG A 196 42.78 -31.40 -11.68
CA ARG A 196 43.38 -31.42 -13.03
C ARG A 196 44.27 -30.26 -13.45
#